data_AF-A0ABD5V5L6-F1
#
_entry.id   AF-A0ABD5V5L6-F1
#
_cell.length_a   1.000
_cell.length_b   1.000
_cell.length_c   1.000
_cell.angle_alpha   90.00
_cell.angle_beta   90.00
_cell.angle_gamma   90.00
#
_symmetry.space_group_name_H-M   'P 1'
#
loop_
_entity.id
_entity.type
_entity.pdbx_description
1 polymer ?
#
loop_
_entity_poly.entity_id
_entity_poly.type
_entity_poly.pdbx_seq_one_letter_code
_entity_poly.pdbx_strand_id
1 'polypeptide(L)'
;MSSNNGRFNTGFGINQLVNQVREDPNLTPEEKEYTFTGLKSENEVQVYSEVAGLMRRLLNHPEFDLQDVRDPNGNRLQPNEYKGETITGVRGRLPVGTLKVRESSRSTSNPAAIITWKSGQNETSNPEDIEDHDASEELEADDD
;
A
#
# COMPACT_ATOMS: atom_id res chain seq x y z
N MET A 1 0.42 25.28 11.98
CA MET A 1 0.60 23.96 12.63
C MET A 1 1.58 23.19 11.77
N SER A 2 2.80 23.04 12.26
CA SER A 2 3.95 22.56 11.47
C SER A 2 3.82 21.06 11.20
N SER A 3 3.80 20.67 9.92
CA SER A 3 3.97 19.30 9.48
C SER A 3 5.39 18.83 9.83
N ASN A 4 5.48 17.99 10.85
CA ASN A 4 6.73 17.36 11.27
C ASN A 4 7.00 16.19 10.30
N ASN A 5 7.61 16.48 9.16
CA ASN A 5 8.21 15.44 8.32
C ASN A 5 9.29 14.76 9.16
N GLY A 6 8.98 13.56 9.67
CA GLY A 6 9.89 12.67 10.37
C GLY A 6 11.07 12.32 9.46
N ARG A 7 12.04 13.23 9.39
CA ARG A 7 13.35 12.98 8.82
C ARG A 7 14.06 12.08 9.82
N PHE A 8 14.12 10.80 9.49
CA PHE A 8 15.00 9.84 10.15
C PHE A 8 16.40 10.45 10.25
N ASN A 9 16.84 10.74 11.47
CA ASN A 9 18.17 11.28 11.74
C ASN A 9 19.17 10.13 11.95
N THR A 10 19.12 9.17 11.03
CA THR A 10 20.12 8.14 10.82
C THR A 10 20.65 8.37 9.41
N GLY A 11 21.93 8.10 9.13
CA GLY A 11 22.51 8.26 7.79
C GLY A 11 21.86 7.41 6.69
N PHE A 12 20.72 6.76 6.97
CA PHE A 12 19.95 5.90 6.11
C PHE A 12 18.57 6.52 5.85
N GLY A 13 18.36 7.03 4.63
CA GLY A 13 17.03 7.44 4.19
C GLY A 13 16.16 6.22 3.89
N ILE A 14 14.84 6.31 4.13
CA ILE A 14 13.84 5.28 3.77
C ILE A 14 14.04 4.72 2.36
N ASN A 15 14.42 5.55 1.40
CA ASN A 15 14.70 5.15 0.01
C ASN A 15 15.80 4.08 -0.12
N GLN A 16 16.75 4.02 0.82
CA GLN A 16 17.78 2.99 0.84
C GLN A 16 17.24 1.64 1.33
N LEU A 17 16.22 1.64 2.20
CA LEU A 17 15.57 0.42 2.70
C LEU A 17 14.84 -0.32 1.58
N VAL A 18 14.23 0.42 0.64
CA VAL A 18 13.52 -0.14 -0.52
C VAL A 18 14.41 -1.10 -1.32
N ASN A 19 15.70 -0.77 -1.47
CA ASN A 19 16.67 -1.57 -2.21
C ASN A 19 17.07 -2.86 -1.47
N GLN A 20 16.84 -2.92 -0.16
CA GLN A 20 17.15 -4.07 0.69
C GLN A 20 15.99 -5.06 0.85
N VAL A 21 14.80 -4.69 0.35
CA VAL A 21 13.63 -5.57 0.39
C VAL A 21 13.85 -6.82 -0.48
N ARG A 22 13.71 -7.99 0.13
CA ARG A 22 13.69 -9.30 -0.53
C ARG A 22 12.53 -10.13 0.00
N GLU A 23 12.15 -11.14 -0.77
CA GLU A 23 11.27 -12.19 -0.28
C GLU A 23 12.02 -13.05 0.75
N ASP A 24 11.36 -13.43 1.84
CA ASP A 24 11.94 -14.39 2.77
C ASP A 24 12.07 -15.76 2.07
N PRO A 25 13.28 -16.35 1.97
CA PRO A 25 13.47 -17.67 1.37
C PRO A 25 13.03 -18.81 2.30
N ASN A 26 12.86 -18.56 3.60
CA ASN A 26 12.49 -19.57 4.58
C ASN A 26 10.97 -19.72 4.75
N LEU A 27 10.19 -18.84 4.13
CA LEU A 27 8.73 -18.88 4.16
C LEU A 27 8.17 -19.34 2.81
N THR A 28 7.24 -20.28 2.84
CA THR A 28 6.45 -20.64 1.67
C THR A 28 5.49 -19.49 1.31
N PRO A 29 4.95 -19.46 0.07
CA PRO A 29 3.96 -18.46 -0.31
C PRO A 29 2.73 -18.42 0.62
N GLU A 30 2.32 -19.56 1.16
CA GLU A 30 1.16 -19.69 2.06
C GLU A 30 1.43 -19.16 3.47
N GLU A 31 2.70 -19.13 3.89
CA GLU A 31 3.12 -18.62 5.19
C GLU A 31 3.28 -17.10 5.18
N LYS A 32 3.44 -16.50 3.99
CA LYS A 32 3.65 -15.06 3.84
C LYS A 32 2.36 -14.31 4.07
N GLU A 33 2.41 -13.37 5.01
CA GLU A 33 1.24 -12.59 5.38
C GLU A 33 1.37 -11.10 5.07
N TYR A 34 0.21 -10.47 4.96
CA TYR A 34 0.07 -9.03 5.06
C TYR A 34 -1.23 -8.73 5.81
N THR A 35 -1.18 -7.78 6.72
CA THR A 35 -2.31 -7.44 7.59
C THR A 35 -2.50 -5.93 7.68
N PHE A 36 -3.77 -5.55 7.81
CA PHE A 36 -4.19 -4.19 8.12
C PHE A 36 -5.03 -4.26 9.40
N THR A 37 -4.65 -3.52 10.43
CA THR A 37 -5.32 -3.56 11.74
C THR A 37 -5.57 -2.14 12.21
N GLY A 38 -6.82 -1.80 12.46
CA GLY A 38 -7.22 -0.47 12.92
C GLY A 38 -8.26 -0.56 14.03
N LEU A 39 -8.28 0.46 14.88
CA LEU A 39 -9.29 0.65 15.91
C LEU A 39 -10.19 1.82 15.52
N LYS A 40 -11.49 1.74 15.83
CA LYS A 40 -12.46 2.81 15.51
C LYS A 40 -12.07 4.18 16.09
N SER A 41 -11.37 4.19 17.22
CA SER A 41 -10.91 5.42 17.89
C SER A 41 -9.61 6.00 17.33
N GLU A 42 -8.91 5.27 16.46
CA GLU A 42 -7.64 5.70 15.88
C GLU A 42 -7.86 6.23 14.46
N ASN A 43 -7.11 7.29 14.11
CA ASN A 43 -7.10 7.83 12.76
C ASN A 43 -6.02 7.16 11.87
N GLU A 44 -5.44 6.07 12.36
CA GLU A 44 -4.36 5.34 11.73
C GLU A 44 -4.67 3.84 11.70
N VAL A 45 -4.04 3.16 10.74
CA VAL A 45 -4.09 1.72 10.58
C VAL A 45 -2.68 1.19 10.64
N GLN A 46 -2.47 0.19 11.50
CA GLN A 46 -1.24 -0.57 11.54
C GLN A 46 -1.19 -1.51 10.34
N VAL A 47 -0.04 -1.53 9.66
CA VAL A 47 0.20 -2.37 8.50
C VAL A 47 1.40 -3.26 8.78
N TYR A 48 1.28 -4.53 8.42
CA TYR A 48 2.38 -5.48 8.36
C TYR A 48 2.41 -6.15 6.99
N SER A 49 3.59 -6.41 6.44
CA SER A 49 3.73 -7.17 5.20
C SER A 49 5.07 -7.86 5.08
N GLU A 50 5.03 -9.09 4.56
CA GLU A 50 6.19 -9.91 4.15
C GLU A 50 6.26 -10.06 2.62
N VAL A 51 5.31 -9.45 1.90
CA VAL A 51 5.21 -9.52 0.44
C VAL A 51 6.05 -8.39 -0.15
N ALA A 52 7.14 -8.73 -0.84
CA ALA A 52 8.15 -7.74 -1.25
C ALA A 52 7.60 -6.62 -2.13
N GLY A 53 6.62 -6.94 -2.98
CA GLY A 53 5.91 -5.93 -3.77
C GLY A 53 5.15 -4.91 -2.93
N LEU A 54 4.50 -5.34 -1.85
CA LEU A 54 3.76 -4.46 -0.95
C LEU A 54 4.71 -3.70 -0.02
N MET A 55 5.74 -4.36 0.52
CA MET A 55 6.79 -3.73 1.32
C MET A 55 7.42 -2.52 0.61
N ARG A 56 7.81 -2.68 -0.67
CA ARG A 56 8.38 -1.57 -1.47
C ARG A 56 7.40 -0.42 -1.68
N ARG A 57 6.10 -0.71 -1.82
CA ARG A 57 5.07 0.34 -1.95
C ARG A 57 4.86 1.09 -0.64
N LEU A 58 4.83 0.38 0.48
CA LEU A 58 4.73 0.97 1.82
C LEU A 58 5.94 1.86 2.11
N LEU A 59 7.16 1.35 1.92
CA LEU A 59 8.38 2.12 2.15
C LEU A 59 8.48 3.35 1.23
N ASN A 60 7.96 3.31 0.00
CA ASN A 60 7.93 4.49 -0.88
C ASN A 60 6.76 5.45 -0.58
N HIS A 61 5.84 5.09 0.31
CA HIS A 61 4.64 5.89 0.57
C HIS A 61 4.97 7.06 1.51
N PRO A 62 4.60 8.31 1.15
CA PRO A 62 5.05 9.50 1.88
C PRO A 62 4.45 9.63 3.29
N GLU A 63 3.28 9.04 3.53
CA GLU A 63 2.62 9.04 4.84
C GLU A 63 2.84 7.73 5.62
N PHE A 64 3.69 6.83 5.12
CA PHE A 64 4.00 5.61 5.85
C PHE A 64 5.03 5.89 6.94
N ASP A 65 4.59 5.68 8.17
CA ASP A 65 5.45 5.77 9.34
C ASP A 65 6.00 4.37 9.67
N LEU A 66 7.26 4.13 9.31
CA LEU A 66 7.94 2.86 9.54
C LEU A 66 8.28 2.70 11.04
N GLN A 67 7.80 1.62 11.63
CA GLN A 67 7.97 1.32 13.05
C GLN A 67 9.06 0.26 13.29
N ASP A 68 9.05 -0.83 12.51
CA ASP A 68 10.08 -1.87 12.56
C ASP A 68 10.23 -2.59 11.21
N VAL A 69 11.39 -3.24 11.04
CA VAL A 69 11.71 -4.12 9.92
C VAL A 69 12.02 -5.51 10.44
N ARG A 70 11.72 -6.54 9.64
CA ARG A 70 12.05 -7.93 9.92
C ARG A 70 13.25 -8.37 9.08
N ASP A 71 14.23 -9.03 9.70
CA ASP A 71 15.38 -9.63 9.03
C ASP A 71 15.09 -11.10 8.58
N PRO A 72 15.97 -11.73 7.77
CA PRO A 72 15.78 -13.13 7.34
C PRO A 72 15.84 -14.17 8.48
N ASN A 73 16.34 -13.80 9.65
CA ASN A 73 16.34 -14.66 10.84
C ASN A 73 15.04 -14.53 11.63
N GLY A 74 14.15 -13.64 11.21
CA GLY A 74 12.87 -13.35 11.84
C GLY A 74 12.94 -12.31 12.96
N ASN A 75 14.10 -11.69 13.21
CA ASN A 75 14.24 -10.64 14.21
C ASN A 75 13.53 -9.37 13.75
N ARG A 76 12.88 -8.67 14.69
CA ARG A 76 12.33 -7.33 14.46
C ARG A 76 13.29 -6.28 14.99
N LEU A 77 13.65 -5.35 14.14
CA LEU A 77 14.62 -4.30 14.40
C LEU A 77 13.96 -2.95 14.20
N GLN A 78 14.20 -2.01 15.12
CA GLN A 78 13.82 -0.63 14.87
C GLN A 78 14.67 -0.06 13.72
N PRO A 79 14.17 0.94 12.97
CA PRO A 79 14.90 1.53 11.84
C PRO A 79 16.30 2.06 12.18
N ASN A 80 16.54 2.48 13.42
CA ASN A 80 17.84 2.93 13.91
C ASN A 80 18.81 1.80 14.30
N GLU A 81 18.30 0.59 14.51
CA GLU A 81 19.09 -0.61 14.81
C GLU A 81 19.47 -1.37 13.53
N TYR A 82 18.76 -1.10 12.44
CA TYR A 82 18.99 -1.74 11.15
C TYR A 82 20.34 -1.35 10.54
N LYS A 83 21.15 -2.35 10.21
CA LYS A 83 22.53 -2.17 9.73
C LYS A 83 22.69 -2.29 8.21
N GLY A 84 21.60 -2.15 7.46
CA GLY A 84 21.67 -2.19 5.99
C GLY A 84 21.64 -3.59 5.38
N GLU A 85 21.18 -4.61 6.11
CA GLU A 85 21.14 -6.01 5.65
C GLU A 85 19.98 -6.28 4.67
N THR A 86 19.32 -7.44 4.75
CA THR A 86 18.11 -7.76 3.97
C THR A 86 16.86 -7.50 4.81
N ILE A 87 15.81 -6.96 4.20
CA ILE A 87 14.49 -6.80 4.81
C ILE A 87 13.55 -7.83 4.22
N THR A 88 12.96 -8.66 5.07
CA THR A 88 11.96 -9.68 4.70
C THR A 88 10.55 -9.34 5.20
N GLY A 89 10.42 -8.30 6.04
CA GLY A 89 9.11 -7.80 6.48
C GLY A 89 9.18 -6.34 6.91
N VAL A 90 8.07 -5.62 6.82
CA VAL A 90 7.95 -4.25 7.34
C VAL A 90 6.68 -4.11 8.17
N ARG A 91 6.77 -3.30 9.23
CA ARG A 91 5.64 -2.87 10.03
C ARG A 91 5.63 -1.36 10.16
N GLY A 92 4.46 -0.77 10.06
CA GLY A 92 4.30 0.67 10.24
C GLY A 92 2.85 1.09 10.39
N ARG A 93 2.63 2.39 10.25
CA ARG A 93 1.31 3.02 10.34
C ARG A 93 1.02 3.82 9.08
N LEU A 94 -0.25 3.87 8.71
CA LEU A 94 -0.79 4.75 7.67
C LEU A 94 -2.03 5.48 8.21
N PRO A 95 -2.29 6.71 7.76
CA PRO A 95 -3.59 7.33 8.00
C PRO A 95 -4.72 6.46 7.44
N VAL A 96 -5.84 6.34 8.15
CA VAL A 96 -6.99 5.52 7.72
C VAL A 96 -7.49 5.88 6.31
N GLY A 97 -7.38 7.16 5.93
CA GLY A 97 -7.76 7.66 4.61
C GLY A 97 -6.88 7.17 3.44
N THR A 98 -5.77 6.47 3.71
CA THR A 98 -4.91 5.87 2.68
C THR A 98 -5.42 4.50 2.22
N LEU A 99 -6.31 3.86 2.98
CA LEU A 99 -6.86 2.56 2.65
C LEU A 99 -8.20 2.69 1.92
N LYS A 100 -8.30 2.07 0.75
CA LYS A 100 -9.52 2.01 -0.04
C LYS A 100 -9.99 0.57 -0.22
N VAL A 101 -11.16 0.26 0.34
CA VAL A 101 -11.91 -0.95 -0.01
C VAL A 101 -12.75 -0.63 -1.24
N ARG A 102 -12.66 -1.46 -2.27
CA ARG A 102 -13.45 -1.29 -3.51
C ARG A 102 -14.73 -2.12 -3.42
N GLU A 103 -15.79 -1.63 -4.04
CA GLU A 103 -17.07 -2.33 -4.16
C GLU A 103 -16.97 -3.58 -5.05
N SER A 104 -16.25 -3.48 -6.18
CA SER A 104 -16.02 -4.59 -7.10
C SER A 104 -14.60 -5.12 -7.03
N SER A 105 -14.47 -6.43 -7.21
CA SER A 105 -13.18 -7.09 -7.40
C SER A 105 -12.53 -6.64 -8.70
N ARG A 106 -11.19 -6.75 -8.77
CA ARG A 106 -10.47 -6.58 -10.03
C ARG A 106 -10.56 -7.87 -10.83
N SER A 107 -10.53 -7.76 -12.15
CA SER A 107 -10.30 -8.89 -13.05
C SER A 107 -8.86 -9.44 -13.00
N THR A 108 -7.97 -8.79 -12.23
CA THR A 108 -6.57 -9.19 -12.06
C THR A 108 -6.26 -9.50 -10.59
N SER A 109 -5.37 -10.47 -10.36
CA SER A 109 -4.97 -10.97 -9.04
C SER A 109 -3.85 -10.17 -8.36
N ASN A 110 -3.40 -9.07 -8.97
CA ASN A 110 -2.31 -8.25 -8.41
C ASN A 110 -2.78 -7.48 -7.17
N PRO A 111 -1.92 -7.33 -6.13
CA PRO A 111 -2.25 -6.53 -4.95
C PRO A 111 -2.71 -5.11 -5.29
N ALA A 112 -3.65 -4.59 -4.50
CA ALA A 112 -4.19 -3.25 -4.70
C ALA A 112 -3.10 -2.17 -4.66
N ALA A 113 -3.30 -1.10 -5.41
CA ALA A 113 -2.45 0.08 -5.31
C ALA A 113 -2.80 0.82 -4.01
N ILE A 114 -1.77 1.23 -3.25
CA ILE A 114 -1.94 2.15 -2.13
C ILE A 114 -2.14 3.55 -2.73
N ILE A 115 -3.28 4.17 -2.44
CA ILE A 115 -3.66 5.47 -2.99
C ILE A 115 -3.49 6.51 -1.89
N THR A 116 -2.62 7.49 -2.14
CA THR A 116 -2.44 8.67 -1.27
C THR A 116 -3.25 9.83 -1.83
N TRP A 117 -4.07 10.48 -1.00
CA TRP A 117 -4.64 11.78 -1.35
C TRP A 117 -3.82 12.88 -0.66
N LYS A 118 -3.17 13.75 -1.44
CA LYS A 118 -2.65 15.00 -0.87
C LYS A 118 -3.85 15.88 -0.52
N SER A 119 -4.04 16.15 0.77
CA SER A 119 -4.95 17.21 1.21
C SER A 119 -4.55 18.52 0.52
N GLY A 120 -5.36 18.97 -0.45
CA GLY A 120 -5.08 20.20 -1.20
C GLY A 120 -5.49 20.24 -2.68
N GLN A 121 -6.08 19.20 -3.27
CA GLN A 121 -6.73 19.34 -4.59
C GLN A 121 -8.22 19.04 -4.51
N ASN A 122 -8.98 20.10 -4.80
CA ASN A 122 -10.42 20.17 -4.82
C ASN A 122 -10.99 19.27 -5.94
N GLU A 123 -12.12 18.65 -5.60
CA GLU A 123 -13.20 18.10 -6.42
C GLU A 123 -13.09 18.31 -7.94
N THR A 124 -13.00 17.22 -8.71
CA THR A 124 -14.04 16.77 -9.66
C THR A 124 -13.48 15.60 -10.48
N SER A 125 -13.83 14.39 -10.09
CA SER A 125 -13.92 13.25 -11.00
C SER A 125 -15.00 12.35 -10.43
N ASN A 126 -16.24 12.78 -10.58
CA ASN A 126 -17.39 11.94 -10.26
C ASN A 126 -17.41 10.83 -11.33
N PRO A 127 -17.38 9.53 -10.96
CA PRO A 127 -17.42 8.45 -11.95
C PRO A 127 -18.81 8.25 -12.58
N GLU A 128 -19.78 9.12 -12.29
CA GLU A 128 -21.14 9.09 -12.86
C GLU A 128 -21.26 9.83 -14.21
N ASP A 129 -20.21 10.49 -14.71
CA ASP A 129 -20.22 11.17 -16.02
C ASP A 129 -19.91 10.23 -17.21
N ILE A 130 -20.14 8.92 -17.07
CA ILE A 130 -20.13 8.03 -18.24
C ILE A 130 -21.51 8.16 -18.87
N GLU A 131 -21.57 8.95 -19.95
CA GLU A 131 -22.74 9.02 -20.84
C GLU A 131 -23.15 7.58 -21.22
N ASP A 132 -24.35 7.19 -20.79
CA ASP A 132 -25.05 6.02 -21.32
C ASP A 132 -25.23 6.25 -22.83
N HIS A 133 -24.32 5.70 -23.63
CA HIS A 133 -24.54 5.53 -25.05
C HIS A 133 -25.69 4.54 -25.22
N ASP A 134 -26.87 5.09 -25.47
CA ASP A 134 -28.09 4.42 -25.86
C ASP A 134 -27.81 3.53 -27.09
N ALA A 135 -27.62 2.23 -26.85
CA ALA A 135 -27.51 1.23 -27.90
C ALA A 135 -28.91 0.67 -28.18
N SER A 136 -29.75 1.51 -28.78
CA SER A 136 -31.03 1.11 -29.35
C SER A 136 -31.11 1.53 -30.82
N GLU A 137 -30.34 0.88 -31.69
CA GLU A 137 -30.52 0.95 -33.15
C GLU A 137 -30.74 -0.47 -33.71
N GLU A 138 -32.03 -0.76 -33.89
CA GLU A 138 -32.69 -1.43 -35.03
C GLU A 138 -32.15 -2.76 -35.57
N LEU A 139 -32.88 -3.84 -35.25
CA LEU A 139 -32.90 -5.09 -35.98
C LEU A 139 -33.78 -4.93 -37.23
N GLU A 140 -33.19 -4.77 -38.41
CA GLU A 140 -33.88 -5.05 -39.68
C GLU A 140 -33.82 -6.56 -39.94
N ALA A 141 -34.99 -7.20 -39.97
CA ALA A 141 -35.16 -8.56 -40.44
C ALA A 141 -35.56 -8.51 -41.92
N ASP A 142 -34.69 -9.03 -42.78
CA ASP A 142 -35.01 -9.32 -44.17
C ASP A 142 -35.87 -10.60 -44.21
N ASP A 143 -37.14 -10.46 -44.60
CA ASP A 143 -38.02 -11.55 -45.03
C ASP A 143 -37.86 -11.70 -46.57
N ASP A 144 -37.47 -12.91 -47.02
CA ASP A 144 -37.51 -13.37 -48.42
C ASP A 144 -38.29 -14.71 -48.50
#